data_AF-A0A352S5F6-F1
#
_entry.id   AF-A0A352S5F6-F1
#
_cell.length_a   1.000
_cell.length_b   1.000
_cell.length_c   1.000
_cell.angle_alpha   90.00
_cell.angle_beta   90.00
_cell.angle_gamma   90.00
#
_symmetry.space_group_name_H-M   'P 1'
#
loop_
_entity.id
_entity.type
_entity.pdbx_description
1 polymer ?
#
loop_
_entity_poly.entity_id
_entity_poly.type
_entity_poly.pdbx_seq_one_letter_code
_entity_poly.pdbx_strand_id
1 'polypeptide(L)' 'AGMLQSLGQAEIESIIAERGDVEIHCDFCGQRYVFDPVDAAQLFTVPVATGAGEG' A
#
# COMPACT_ATOMS: atom_id res chain seq x y z
N ALA A 1 -6.98 -5.32 -6.97
CA ALA A 1 -5.65 -5.08 -6.38
C ALA A 1 -4.61 -5.20 -7.48
N GLY A 2 -3.94 -4.11 -7.88
CA GLY A 2 -3.01 -4.13 -9.02
C GLY A 2 -2.03 -2.94 -9.06
N MET A 3 -2.32 -1.84 -8.37
CA MET A 3 -1.43 -0.66 -8.32
C MET A 3 -0.19 -0.89 -7.45
N LEU A 4 -0.34 -1.50 -6.26
CA LEU A 4 0.78 -1.82 -5.37
C LEU A 4 1.72 -2.91 -5.92
N GLN A 5 1.18 -3.89 -6.65
CA GLN A 5 2.00 -4.94 -7.30
C GLN A 5 2.86 -4.37 -8.43
N SER A 6 2.41 -3.30 -9.11
CA SER A 6 3.16 -2.71 -10.23
C SER A 6 4.31 -1.80 -9.77
N LEU A 7 4.28 -1.28 -8.53
CA LEU A 7 5.41 -0.54 -7.94
C LEU A 7 6.54 -1.48 -7.50
N GLY A 8 6.23 -2.76 -7.26
CA GLY A 8 7.18 -3.75 -6.75
C GLY A 8 7.39 -3.61 -5.24
N GLN A 9 7.47 -4.75 -4.56
CA GLN A 9 7.65 -4.82 -3.11
C GLN A 9 8.89 -4.04 -2.62
N ALA A 10 10.00 -4.17 -3.36
CA ALA A 10 11.26 -3.53 -3.01
C ALA A 10 11.20 -2.00 -2.97
N GLU A 11 10.43 -1.36 -3.87
CA GLU A 11 10.26 0.10 -3.84
C GLU A 11 9.47 0.54 -2.63
N ILE A 12 8.41 -0.20 -2.28
CA ILE A 12 7.61 0.10 -1.10
C ILE A 12 8.43 -0.06 0.18
N GLU A 13 9.20 -1.15 0.29
CA GLU A 13 10.11 -1.38 1.41
C GLU A 13 11.17 -0.26 1.53
N SER A 14 11.72 0.19 0.40
CA SER A 14 12.70 1.29 0.37
C SER A 14 12.10 2.62 0.86
N ILE A 15 10.88 2.94 0.41
CA ILE A 15 10.16 4.17 0.83
C ILE A 15 9.86 4.12 2.34
N ILE A 16 9.40 2.97 2.84
CA ILE A 16 9.12 2.77 4.25
C ILE A 16 10.40 2.83 5.09
N ALA A 17 11.51 2.28 4.61
CA ALA A 17 12.78 2.34 5.30
C ALA A 17 13.27 3.80 5.46
N GLU A 18 13.01 4.66 4.49
CA GLU A 18 13.43 6.07 4.51
C GLU A 18 12.47 6.98 5.29
N ARG A 19 11.15 6.76 5.15
CA ARG A 19 10.12 7.69 5.66
C ARG A 19 9.31 7.15 6.83
N GLY A 20 9.25 5.83 6.99
CA GLY A 20 8.44 5.13 7.98
C GLY A 20 7.06 4.72 7.47
N ASP A 21 6.55 5.31 6.39
CA ASP A 21 5.26 4.99 5.79
C ASP A 21 5.27 5.21 4.27
N VAL A 22 4.31 4.59 3.58
CA VAL A 22 4.08 4.80 2.14
C VAL A 22 2.68 5.37 1.91
N GLU A 23 2.62 6.47 1.17
CA GLU A 23 1.37 7.09 0.75
C GLU A 23 1.14 6.84 -0.76
N ILE A 24 -0.04 6.37 -1.11
CA ILE A 24 -0.45 6.10 -2.48
C ILE A 24 -1.72 6.89 -2.77
N HIS A 25 -1.63 7.78 -3.76
CA HIS A 25 -2.79 8.43 -4.34
C HIS A 25 -3.30 7.64 -5.54
N CYS A 26 -4.58 7.28 -5.49
CA CYS A 26 -5.31 6.67 -6.57
C CYS A 26 -5.82 7.75 -7.53
N ASP A 27 -5.23 7.88 -8.71
CA ASP A 27 -5.67 8.88 -9.72
C ASP A 27 -7.07 8.60 -10.27
N PHE A 28 -7.52 7.35 -10.21
CA PHE A 28 -8.84 6.92 -10.69
C PHE A 28 -9.98 7.24 -9.72
N CYS A 29 -9.72 7.03 -8.43
CA CYS A 29 -10.72 7.13 -7.37
C CYS A 29 -10.52 8.37 -6.49
N GLY A 30 -9.41 9.09 -6.67
CA GLY A 30 -9.03 10.25 -5.86
C GLY A 30 -8.69 9.92 -4.41
N GLN A 31 -8.64 8.65 -4.03
CA GLN A 31 -8.42 8.24 -2.65
C GLN A 31 -6.94 8.16 -2.30
N ARG A 32 -6.64 8.51 -1.06
CA ARG A 32 -5.32 8.47 -0.47
C ARG A 32 -5.23 7.28 0.48
N TYR A 33 -4.30 6.37 0.20
CA TYR A 33 -4.03 5.21 1.02
C TYR A 33 -2.67 5.39 1.68
N VAL A 34 -2.62 5.24 3.00
CA VAL A 34 -1.37 5.28 3.76
C VAL A 34 -1.16 3.90 4.35
N PHE A 35 0.02 3.34 4.14
CA PHE A 35 0.40 2.05 4.70
C PHE A 35 1.62 2.22 5.59
N ASP A 36 1.48 1.79 6.84
CA ASP A 36 2.59 1.57 7.77
C ASP A 36 3.36 0.29 7.36
N PRO A 37 4.63 0.12 7.77
CA PRO A 37 5.43 -1.11 7.60
C PRO A 37 4.66 -2.40 7.85
N VAL A 38 3.81 -2.45 8.87
CA VAL A 38 3.01 -3.64 9.20
C VAL A 38 1.96 -3.90 8.12
N ASP A 39 1.18 -2.89 7.74
CA ASP A 39 0.15 -3.00 6.70
C ASP A 39 0.75 -3.25 5.31
N ALA A 40 1.89 -2.62 5.01
CA ALA A 40 2.60 -2.81 3.76
C ALA A 40 3.12 -4.24 3.63
N ALA A 41 3.71 -4.81 4.67
CA ALA A 41 4.13 -6.21 4.69
C ALA A 41 2.94 -7.17 4.48
N GLN A 42 1.78 -6.82 5.03
CA GLN A 42 0.55 -7.61 4.91
C GLN A 42 0.01 -7.67 3.48
N LEU A 43 0.18 -6.60 2.70
CA LEU A 43 -0.22 -6.56 1.28
C LEU A 43 0.54 -7.55 0.39
N PHE A 44 1.74 -7.96 0.79
CA PHE A 44 2.57 -8.91 0.05
C PHE A 44 2.51 -10.33 0.62
N THR A 45 2.14 -10.49 1.90
CA THR A 45 2.03 -11.82 2.52
C THR A 45 0.65 -12.48 2.38
N VAL A 46 -0.42 -11.73 2.12
CA VAL A 46 -1.77 -12.30 1.99
C VAL A 46 -2.46 -11.73 0.74
N PRO A 47 -3.07 -12.56 -0.12
CA PRO A 47 -4.07 -12.10 -1.06
C PRO A 47 -5.34 -11.75 -0.27
N VAL A 48 -5.29 -10.72 0.58
CA VAL A 48 -6.48 -10.24 1.27
C VAL A 48 -7.25 -9.40 0.26
N ALA A 49 -8.23 -10.06 -0.36
CA ALA A 49 -9.30 -9.38 -1.06
C ALA A 49 -9.96 -8.41 -0.08
N THR A 50 -9.95 -7.13 -0.46
CA THR A 50 -11.01 -6.13 -0.21
C THR A 50 -11.56 -5.99 1.22
N GLY A 51 -11.38 -4.79 1.78
CA GLY A 51 -12.39 -4.20 2.65
C GLY A 51 -11.85 -3.31 3.77
N ALA A 52 -11.53 -2.06 3.48
CA ALA A 52 -11.37 -1.01 4.50
C ALA A 52 -11.69 0.39 3.94
N GLY A 53 -12.89 0.54 3.37
CA GLY A 53 -13.80 1.65 3.65
C GLY A 53 -15.09 0.95 4.10
N GLU A 54 -15.76 1.32 5.18
CA GLU A 54 -16.59 2.51 5.32
C GLU A 54 -16.89 2.75 6.81
N GLY A 55 -16.84 4.01 7.23
CA GLY A 55 -17.30 4.52 8.51
C GLY A 55 -17.43 6.03 8.43
#